data_AF-A0AA96MBA8-F1
#
_entry.id   AF-A0AA96MBA8-F1
#
_cell.length_a   1.000
_cell.length_b   1.000
_cell.length_c   1.000
_cell.angle_alpha   90.00
_cell.angle_beta   90.00
_cell.angle_gamma   90.00
#
_symmetry.space_group_name_H-M   'P 1'
#
loop_
_entity.id
_entity.type
_entity.pdbx_description
1 polymer ?
#
loop_
_entity_poly.entity_id
_entity_poly.type
_entity_poly.pdbx_seq_one_letter_code
_entity_poly.pdbx_strand_id
1 'polypeptide(L)'
;MKRNYEALFGAFYESYFDLKCEGMSNAEALVCTSEAYLDIQKRGEMEKSVIFIAEGRIYLTHSKIFIKAKEKIVDVLNSLDLDKLQLETTPDEYRDILERRDMVLDGIENIPVDYSPYTRWYYYEIEKEVKDYFGIIINDIKDTFELIEKVMGRFERECRSTLSEKIVVKTTLAELLIRHGIKAEKEFLKIKNELEQFDLSEVGQQLTESEKSDLNVRIKEIITKY
;
A
#
# COMPACT_ATOMS: atom_id res chain seq x y z
N MET A 1 -28.96 7.51 -20.52
CA MET A 1 -28.46 6.34 -19.79
C MET A 1 -28.48 6.71 -18.31
N LYS A 2 -29.26 6.02 -17.47
CA LYS A 2 -29.34 6.29 -16.03
C LYS A 2 -27.92 6.06 -15.48
N ARG A 3 -27.26 7.13 -14.99
CA ARG A 3 -25.92 7.03 -14.39
C ARG A 3 -26.08 6.21 -13.12
N ASN A 4 -25.55 4.99 -13.10
CA ASN A 4 -25.62 4.14 -11.92
C ASN A 4 -24.38 4.40 -11.06
N TYR A 5 -24.55 5.10 -9.95
CA TYR A 5 -23.47 5.47 -9.06
C TYR A 5 -22.76 4.22 -8.46
N GLU A 6 -23.47 3.10 -8.26
CA GLU A 6 -22.87 1.83 -7.82
C GLU A 6 -21.97 1.20 -8.89
N ALA A 7 -22.35 1.35 -10.17
CA ALA A 7 -21.50 0.86 -11.26
C ALA A 7 -20.17 1.65 -11.30
N LEU A 8 -20.21 2.94 -10.94
CA LEU A 8 -19.00 3.75 -10.85
C LEU A 8 -18.14 3.36 -9.64
N PHE A 9 -18.74 3.06 -8.49
CA PHE A 9 -18.01 2.45 -7.36
C PHE A 9 -17.33 1.15 -7.77
N GLY A 10 -18.09 0.23 -8.38
CA GLY A 10 -17.58 -1.07 -8.83
C GLY A 10 -16.41 -0.91 -9.80
N ALA A 11 -16.56 -0.07 -10.82
CA ALA A 11 -15.51 0.17 -11.81
C ALA A 11 -14.23 0.76 -11.19
N PHE A 12 -14.37 1.68 -10.22
CA PHE A 12 -13.23 2.26 -9.52
C PHE A 12 -12.46 1.20 -8.71
N TYR A 13 -13.18 0.37 -7.94
CA TYR A 13 -12.55 -0.70 -7.17
C TYR A 13 -11.92 -1.78 -8.06
N GLU A 14 -12.60 -2.19 -9.14
CA GLU A 14 -12.07 -3.16 -10.10
C GLU A 14 -10.75 -2.64 -10.71
N SER A 15 -10.73 -1.38 -11.14
CA SER A 15 -9.52 -0.74 -11.69
C SER A 15 -8.36 -0.75 -10.67
N TYR A 16 -8.66 -0.44 -9.40
CA TYR A 16 -7.66 -0.48 -8.33
C TYR A 16 -7.13 -1.91 -8.08
N PHE A 17 -8.02 -2.89 -7.97
CA PHE A 17 -7.64 -4.26 -7.65
C PHE A 17 -6.96 -4.98 -8.82
N ASP A 18 -7.27 -4.64 -10.06
CA ASP A 18 -6.56 -5.15 -11.23
C ASP A 18 -5.08 -4.71 -11.20
N LEU A 19 -4.82 -3.43 -10.90
CA LEU A 19 -3.45 -2.92 -10.73
C LEU A 19 -2.73 -3.58 -9.53
N LYS A 20 -3.46 -3.89 -8.45
CA LYS A 20 -2.93 -4.67 -7.33
C LYS A 20 -2.53 -6.08 -7.77
N CYS A 21 -3.33 -6.74 -8.61
CA CYS A 21 -3.02 -8.05 -9.18
C CYS A 21 -1.79 -8.02 -10.11
N GLU A 22 -1.52 -6.88 -10.76
CA GLU A 22 -0.29 -6.64 -11.51
C GLU A 22 0.95 -6.39 -10.62
N GLY A 23 0.79 -6.45 -9.30
CA GLY A 23 1.87 -6.36 -8.33
C GLY A 23 2.25 -4.93 -7.94
N MET A 24 1.38 -3.94 -8.21
CA MET A 24 1.58 -2.56 -7.78
C MET A 24 1.38 -2.40 -6.27
N SER A 25 2.07 -1.41 -5.69
CA SER A 25 1.80 -0.98 -4.32
C SER A 25 0.41 -0.37 -4.17
N ASN A 26 -0.05 -0.24 -2.92
CA ASN A 26 -1.33 0.42 -2.62
C ASN A 26 -1.35 1.87 -3.10
N ALA A 27 -0.25 2.61 -2.90
CA ALA A 27 -0.12 3.99 -3.34
C ALA A 27 -0.12 4.10 -4.88
N GLU A 28 0.66 3.26 -5.58
CA GLU A 28 0.74 3.28 -7.05
C GLU A 28 -0.61 2.94 -7.70
N ALA A 29 -1.23 1.84 -7.27
CA ALA A 29 -2.52 1.41 -7.82
C ALA A 29 -3.58 2.50 -7.65
N LEU A 30 -3.59 3.18 -6.51
CA LEU A 30 -4.56 4.24 -6.25
C LEU A 30 -4.28 5.50 -7.06
N VAL A 31 -3.01 5.93 -7.20
CA VAL A 31 -2.67 7.08 -8.05
C VAL A 31 -3.07 6.83 -9.49
N CYS A 32 -2.72 5.68 -10.06
CA CYS A 32 -3.10 5.33 -11.43
C CYS A 32 -4.62 5.24 -11.61
N THR A 33 -5.33 4.69 -10.63
CA THR A 33 -6.81 4.66 -10.63
C THR A 33 -7.37 6.08 -10.58
N SER A 34 -6.98 6.89 -9.61
CA SER A 34 -7.46 8.28 -9.48
C SER A 34 -7.18 9.12 -10.73
N GLU A 35 -6.02 8.93 -11.37
CA GLU A 35 -5.67 9.58 -12.64
C GLU A 35 -6.62 9.20 -13.78
N ALA A 36 -6.95 7.91 -13.92
CA ALA A 36 -7.87 7.42 -14.96
C ALA A 36 -9.30 7.99 -14.81
N TYR A 37 -9.68 8.39 -13.60
CA TYR A 37 -11.02 8.91 -13.30
C TYR A 37 -11.08 10.45 -13.21
N LEU A 38 -9.98 11.17 -13.48
CA LEU A 38 -9.89 12.64 -13.38
C LEU A 38 -10.93 13.39 -14.22
N ASP A 39 -11.27 12.87 -15.40
CA ASP A 39 -12.28 13.49 -16.27
C ASP A 39 -13.69 13.04 -15.94
N ILE A 40 -13.85 11.91 -15.25
CA ILE A 40 -15.15 11.41 -14.79
C ILE A 40 -15.64 12.25 -13.61
N GLN A 41 -14.78 12.53 -12.63
CA GLN A 41 -15.12 13.38 -11.47
C GLN A 41 -15.54 14.81 -11.85
N LYS A 42 -15.19 15.29 -13.05
CA LYS A 42 -15.57 16.63 -13.53
C LYS A 42 -16.96 16.68 -14.16
N ARG A 43 -17.64 15.53 -14.33
CA ARG A 43 -18.93 15.43 -15.07
C ARG A 43 -20.16 15.82 -14.26
N GLY A 44 -20.05 15.88 -12.95
CA GLY A 44 -21.18 16.09 -12.03
C GLY A 44 -20.72 15.96 -10.59
N GLU A 45 -21.57 16.42 -9.68
CA GLU A 45 -21.30 16.29 -8.25
C GLU A 45 -21.45 14.85 -7.77
N MET A 46 -22.35 14.08 -8.40
CA MET A 46 -22.48 12.64 -8.14
C MET A 46 -21.18 11.90 -8.47
N GLU A 47 -20.61 12.08 -9.66
CA GLU A 47 -19.36 11.40 -10.03
C GLU A 47 -18.20 11.78 -9.11
N LYS A 48 -18.08 13.07 -8.80
CA LYS A 48 -17.08 13.59 -7.87
C LYS A 48 -17.21 12.94 -6.50
N SER A 49 -18.43 12.92 -5.94
CA SER A 49 -18.71 12.31 -4.64
C SER A 49 -18.32 10.84 -4.63
N VAL A 50 -18.77 10.07 -5.63
CA VAL A 50 -18.50 8.62 -5.71
C VAL A 50 -17.00 8.33 -5.79
N ILE A 51 -16.27 9.04 -6.65
CA ILE A 51 -14.83 8.81 -6.84
C ILE A 51 -14.06 9.08 -5.55
N PHE A 52 -14.32 10.21 -4.89
CA PHE A 52 -13.61 10.56 -3.66
C PHE A 52 -14.03 9.70 -2.46
N ILE A 53 -15.28 9.24 -2.40
CA ILE A 53 -15.72 8.24 -1.42
C ILE A 53 -15.01 6.91 -1.68
N ALA A 54 -14.90 6.47 -2.94
CA ALA A 54 -14.22 5.23 -3.30
C ALA A 54 -12.73 5.28 -2.95
N GLU A 55 -12.05 6.37 -3.31
CA GLU A 55 -10.66 6.67 -2.96
C GLU A 55 -10.47 6.64 -1.44
N GLY A 56 -11.33 7.35 -0.69
CA GLY A 56 -11.29 7.37 0.76
C GLY A 56 -11.54 6.02 1.42
N ARG A 57 -12.47 5.22 0.88
CA ARG A 57 -12.75 3.86 1.37
C ARG A 57 -11.56 2.92 1.17
N ILE A 58 -10.82 3.06 0.08
CA ILE A 58 -9.57 2.31 -0.11
C ILE A 58 -8.56 2.73 0.96
N TYR A 59 -8.38 4.03 1.21
CA TYR A 59 -7.45 4.51 2.24
C TYR A 59 -7.80 4.01 3.65
N LEU A 60 -9.08 3.84 3.99
CA LEU A 60 -9.48 3.22 5.27
C LEU A 60 -8.92 1.80 5.46
N THR A 61 -8.49 1.13 4.39
CA THR A 61 -7.87 -0.20 4.45
C THR A 61 -6.34 -0.16 4.60
N HIS A 62 -5.73 1.02 4.42
CA HIS A 62 -4.28 1.20 4.49
C HIS A 62 -3.85 1.45 5.94
N SER A 63 -2.60 1.08 6.26
CA SER A 63 -2.03 1.32 7.59
C SER A 63 -1.70 2.80 7.82
N LYS A 64 -1.49 3.57 6.75
CA LYS A 64 -1.20 4.99 6.76
C LYS A 64 -1.80 5.68 5.54
N ILE A 65 -1.85 7.01 5.58
CA ILE A 65 -2.24 7.84 4.45
C ILE A 65 -1.26 8.99 4.26
N PHE A 66 -0.83 9.24 3.02
CA PHE A 66 0.01 10.41 2.74
C PHE A 66 -0.74 11.71 3.04
N ILE A 67 -0.11 12.65 3.74
CA ILE A 67 -0.75 13.87 4.24
C ILE A 67 -1.55 14.62 3.17
N LYS A 68 -1.01 14.80 1.97
CA LYS A 68 -1.70 15.54 0.90
C LYS A 68 -2.91 14.78 0.35
N ALA A 69 -2.88 13.46 0.36
CA ALA A 69 -4.03 12.65 -0.02
C ALA A 69 -5.14 12.77 1.01
N LYS A 70 -4.80 12.73 2.32
CA LYS A 70 -5.74 12.98 3.41
C LYS A 70 -6.40 14.35 3.28
N GLU A 71 -5.61 15.42 3.17
CA GLU A 71 -6.09 16.79 3.02
C GLU A 71 -7.01 16.93 1.80
N LYS A 72 -6.59 16.42 0.64
CA LYS A 72 -7.38 16.46 -0.60
C LYS A 72 -8.75 15.79 -0.43
N ILE A 73 -8.81 14.59 0.16
CA ILE A 73 -10.08 13.86 0.32
C ILE A 73 -11.01 14.61 1.29
N VAL A 74 -10.47 15.05 2.43
CA VAL A 74 -11.23 15.79 3.43
C VAL A 74 -11.78 17.09 2.85
N ASP A 75 -10.95 17.86 2.15
CA ASP A 75 -11.35 19.12 1.52
C ASP A 75 -12.44 18.89 0.48
N VAL A 76 -12.28 17.90 -0.39
CA VAL A 76 -13.24 17.63 -1.47
C VAL A 76 -14.57 17.13 -0.93
N LEU A 77 -14.57 16.20 0.02
CA LEU A 77 -15.81 15.65 0.57
C LEU A 77 -16.59 16.66 1.41
N ASN A 78 -15.90 17.56 2.13
CA ASN A 78 -16.55 18.65 2.87
C ASN A 78 -17.05 19.78 1.97
N SER A 79 -16.50 19.94 0.76
CA SER A 79 -16.87 20.99 -0.20
C SER A 79 -17.79 20.52 -1.31
N LEU A 80 -18.47 19.39 -1.13
CA LEU A 80 -19.46 18.89 -2.09
C LEU A 80 -20.66 19.85 -2.20
N ASP A 81 -21.10 20.12 -3.44
CA ASP A 81 -22.32 20.88 -3.70
C ASP A 81 -23.56 20.01 -3.48
N LEU A 82 -24.09 20.05 -2.25
CA LEU A 82 -25.18 19.16 -1.83
C LEU A 82 -26.49 19.40 -2.58
N ASP A 83 -26.74 20.64 -3.02
CA ASP A 83 -27.93 20.99 -3.79
C ASP A 83 -27.85 20.37 -5.19
N LYS A 84 -26.69 20.51 -5.85
CA LYS A 84 -26.44 19.89 -7.15
C LYS A 84 -26.43 18.37 -7.07
N LEU A 85 -25.83 17.80 -6.03
CA LEU A 85 -25.83 16.36 -5.80
C LEU A 85 -27.26 15.82 -5.66
N GLN A 86 -28.14 16.53 -4.95
CA GLN A 86 -29.55 16.15 -4.80
C GLN A 86 -30.32 16.19 -6.13
N LEU A 87 -29.98 17.10 -7.04
CA LEU A 87 -30.58 17.17 -8.38
C LEU A 87 -30.10 16.05 -9.32
N GLU A 88 -28.89 15.54 -9.11
CA GLU A 88 -28.27 14.51 -9.95
C GLU A 88 -28.60 13.07 -9.50
N THR A 89 -29.19 12.90 -8.32
CA THR A 89 -29.40 11.60 -7.68
C THR A 89 -30.85 11.38 -7.28
N THR A 90 -31.25 10.13 -7.09
CA THR A 90 -32.53 9.82 -6.42
C THR A 90 -32.40 10.04 -4.91
N PRO A 91 -33.51 10.22 -4.17
CA PRO A 91 -33.45 10.42 -2.71
C PRO A 91 -32.72 9.30 -1.94
N ASP A 92 -32.85 8.05 -2.40
CA ASP A 92 -32.17 6.91 -1.77
C ASP A 92 -30.66 6.92 -2.06
N GLU A 93 -30.26 7.22 -3.30
CA GLU A 93 -28.85 7.35 -3.69
C GLU A 93 -28.18 8.53 -2.98
N TYR A 94 -28.88 9.66 -2.89
CA TYR A 94 -28.42 10.85 -2.18
C TYR A 94 -28.10 10.51 -0.72
N ARG A 95 -29.02 9.84 -0.02
CA ARG A 95 -28.82 9.43 1.38
C ARG A 95 -27.64 8.47 1.52
N ASP A 96 -27.56 7.45 0.68
CA ASP A 96 -26.44 6.49 0.73
C ASP A 96 -25.08 7.19 0.49
N ILE A 97 -25.00 8.10 -0.48
CA ILE A 97 -23.77 8.87 -0.75
C ILE A 97 -23.36 9.70 0.47
N LEU A 98 -24.30 10.36 1.15
CA LEU A 98 -24.01 11.12 2.36
C LEU A 98 -23.55 10.22 3.51
N GLU A 99 -24.21 9.09 3.73
CA GLU A 99 -23.81 8.12 4.76
C GLU A 99 -22.38 7.58 4.50
N ARG A 100 -22.06 7.25 3.24
CA ARG A 100 -20.71 6.80 2.88
C ARG A 100 -19.67 7.91 2.97
N ARG A 101 -20.02 9.15 2.63
CA ARG A 101 -19.16 10.33 2.82
C ARG A 101 -18.79 10.51 4.27
N ASP A 102 -19.79 10.50 5.16
CA ASP A 102 -19.59 10.73 6.59
C ASP A 102 -18.74 9.63 7.21
N MET A 103 -19.01 8.37 6.85
CA MET A 103 -18.16 7.23 7.23
C MET A 103 -16.70 7.41 6.80
N VAL A 104 -16.45 7.91 5.58
CA VAL A 104 -15.10 8.16 5.09
C VAL A 104 -14.42 9.29 5.86
N LEU A 105 -15.11 10.41 6.07
CA LEU A 105 -14.59 11.55 6.82
C LEU A 105 -14.24 11.18 8.26
N ASP A 106 -15.12 10.46 8.94
CA ASP A 106 -14.92 9.98 10.32
C ASP A 106 -13.75 8.99 10.41
N GLY A 107 -13.66 8.07 9.45
CA GLY A 107 -12.62 7.05 9.43
C GLY A 107 -11.24 7.62 9.09
N ILE A 108 -11.15 8.50 8.08
CA ILE A 108 -9.88 9.08 7.59
C ILE A 108 -9.18 9.88 8.68
N GLU A 109 -9.92 10.50 9.58
CA GLU A 109 -9.31 11.32 10.63
C GLU A 109 -8.39 10.50 11.55
N ASN A 110 -8.70 9.21 11.72
CA ASN A 110 -7.99 8.29 12.60
C ASN A 110 -6.85 7.52 11.92
N ILE A 111 -6.67 7.62 10.60
CA ILE A 111 -5.57 6.95 9.90
C ILE A 111 -4.25 7.66 10.24
N PRO A 112 -3.19 6.94 10.65
CA PRO A 112 -1.87 7.53 10.82
C PRO A 112 -1.37 8.21 9.54
N VAL A 113 -0.81 9.41 9.69
CA VAL A 113 -0.31 10.19 8.54
C VAL A 113 1.11 9.76 8.19
N ASP A 114 1.35 9.56 6.90
CA ASP A 114 2.67 9.50 6.30
C ASP A 114 3.05 10.85 5.69
N TYR A 115 4.28 11.29 5.99
CA TYR A 115 4.86 12.51 5.46
C TYR A 115 5.89 12.25 4.36
N SER A 116 6.28 10.98 4.15
CA SER A 116 7.22 10.58 3.12
C SER A 116 6.55 10.60 1.75
N PRO A 117 7.05 11.39 0.77
CA PRO A 117 6.51 11.36 -0.59
C PRO A 117 7.06 10.20 -1.42
N TYR A 118 7.99 9.41 -0.87
CA TYR A 118 8.73 8.38 -1.61
C TYR A 118 8.32 6.95 -1.25
N THR A 119 7.73 6.75 -0.07
CA THR A 119 7.31 5.43 0.39
C THR A 119 6.17 4.93 -0.48
N ARG A 120 6.40 3.83 -1.20
CA ARG A 120 5.37 3.24 -2.08
C ARG A 120 4.69 2.08 -1.38
N TRP A 121 5.47 1.29 -0.65
CA TRP A 121 4.97 0.23 0.20
C TRP A 121 5.16 0.58 1.67
N TYR A 122 4.09 0.43 2.46
CA TYR A 122 4.23 0.52 3.91
C TYR A 122 4.89 -0.73 4.48
N TYR A 123 5.51 -0.58 5.65
CA TYR A 123 6.34 -1.59 6.31
C TYR A 123 5.73 -3.00 6.31
N TYR A 124 4.51 -3.12 6.84
CA TYR A 124 3.81 -4.40 6.93
C TYR A 124 3.26 -4.88 5.58
N GLU A 125 3.05 -3.96 4.63
CA GLU A 125 2.57 -4.31 3.29
C GLU A 125 3.67 -4.99 2.49
N ILE A 126 4.88 -4.42 2.45
CA ILE A 126 6.00 -5.05 1.74
C ILE A 126 6.45 -6.34 2.43
N GLU A 127 6.41 -6.40 3.76
CA GLU A 127 6.66 -7.64 4.49
C GLU A 127 5.69 -8.74 4.07
N LYS A 128 4.38 -8.43 4.02
CA LYS A 128 3.36 -9.38 3.60
C LYS A 128 3.56 -9.80 2.15
N GLU A 129 3.80 -8.86 1.24
CA GLU A 129 4.01 -9.14 -0.19
C GLU A 129 5.22 -10.06 -0.41
N VAL A 130 6.32 -9.85 0.33
CA VAL A 130 7.50 -10.74 0.28
C VAL A 130 7.15 -12.15 0.74
N LYS A 131 6.39 -12.29 1.83
CA LYS A 131 5.93 -13.59 2.34
C LYS A 131 5.02 -14.31 1.35
N ASP A 132 4.06 -13.59 0.77
CA ASP A 132 3.10 -14.13 -0.18
C ASP A 132 3.83 -14.59 -1.46
N TYR A 133 4.71 -13.77 -2.02
CA TYR A 133 5.50 -14.13 -3.19
C TYR A 133 6.43 -15.32 -2.94
N PHE A 134 7.15 -15.32 -1.81
CA PHE A 134 8.00 -16.44 -1.42
C PHE A 134 7.19 -17.74 -1.28
N GLY A 135 6.02 -17.68 -0.63
CA GLY A 135 5.13 -18.83 -0.45
C GLY A 135 4.64 -19.44 -1.77
N ILE A 136 4.47 -18.61 -2.81
CA ILE A 136 4.10 -19.08 -4.16
C ILE A 136 5.24 -19.89 -4.79
N ILE A 137 6.48 -19.42 -4.70
CA ILE A 137 7.59 -19.97 -5.50
C ILE A 137 8.44 -21.02 -4.76
N ILE A 138 8.37 -21.11 -3.43
CA ILE A 138 9.27 -21.94 -2.61
C ILE A 138 9.24 -23.43 -2.99
N ASN A 139 8.07 -23.96 -3.37
CA ASN A 139 7.93 -25.38 -3.69
C ASN A 139 8.39 -25.71 -5.12
N ASP A 140 8.42 -24.72 -5.99
CA ASP A 140 8.74 -24.88 -7.41
C ASP A 140 10.24 -24.73 -7.67
N ILE A 141 10.93 -23.92 -6.85
CA ILE A 141 12.35 -23.64 -7.00
C ILE A 141 13.17 -24.47 -6.00
N LYS A 142 13.92 -25.44 -6.53
CA LYS A 142 14.80 -26.29 -5.71
C LYS A 142 16.15 -25.66 -5.41
N ASP A 143 16.64 -24.83 -6.32
CA ASP A 143 17.93 -24.16 -6.16
C ASP A 143 17.77 -22.92 -5.28
N THR A 144 18.57 -22.87 -4.22
CA THR A 144 18.48 -21.80 -3.23
C THR A 144 18.92 -20.45 -3.77
N PHE A 145 19.94 -20.44 -4.64
CA PHE A 145 20.42 -19.21 -5.27
C PHE A 145 19.34 -18.64 -6.20
N GLU A 146 18.74 -19.49 -7.04
CA GLU A 146 17.63 -19.12 -7.91
C GLU A 146 16.44 -18.57 -7.10
N LEU A 147 16.10 -19.19 -5.97
CA LEU A 147 15.01 -18.72 -5.10
C LEU A 147 15.27 -17.29 -4.60
N ILE A 148 16.48 -17.04 -4.09
CA ILE A 148 16.87 -15.72 -3.58
C ILE A 148 16.88 -14.68 -4.70
N GLU A 149 17.46 -15.00 -5.87
CA GLU A 149 17.49 -14.11 -7.02
C GLU A 149 16.09 -13.78 -7.53
N LYS A 150 15.17 -14.75 -7.53
CA LYS A 150 13.77 -14.53 -7.94
C LYS A 150 13.04 -13.58 -6.99
N VAL A 151 13.19 -13.78 -5.68
CA VAL A 151 12.61 -12.85 -4.68
C VAL A 151 13.23 -11.47 -4.82
N MET A 152 14.55 -11.37 -4.78
CA MET A 152 15.23 -10.07 -4.87
C MET A 152 14.94 -9.35 -6.19
N GLY A 153 14.86 -10.08 -7.30
CA GLY A 153 14.49 -9.55 -8.61
C GLY A 153 13.05 -9.03 -8.67
N ARG A 154 12.10 -9.70 -8.00
CA ARG A 154 10.70 -9.25 -7.92
C ARG A 154 10.56 -7.89 -7.21
N PHE A 155 11.41 -7.64 -6.21
CA PHE A 155 11.37 -6.42 -5.39
C PHE A 155 12.49 -5.42 -5.74
N GLU A 156 13.23 -5.64 -6.83
CA GLU A 156 14.40 -4.82 -7.17
C GLU A 156 14.01 -3.35 -7.36
N ARG A 157 12.86 -3.11 -7.98
CA ARG A 157 12.34 -1.76 -8.26
C ARG A 157 12.09 -0.99 -6.96
N GLU A 158 11.41 -1.62 -6.01
CA GLU A 158 11.11 -1.07 -4.68
C GLU A 158 12.41 -0.81 -3.92
N CYS A 159 13.32 -1.79 -3.90
CA CYS A 159 14.61 -1.69 -3.21
C CYS A 159 15.54 -0.59 -3.76
N ARG A 160 15.30 -0.06 -4.98
CA ARG A 160 16.07 1.05 -5.56
C ARG A 160 15.64 2.40 -5.02
N SER A 161 14.36 2.55 -4.66
CA SER A 161 13.76 3.86 -4.38
C SER A 161 13.77 4.21 -2.89
N THR A 162 13.68 3.22 -2.00
CA THR A 162 13.70 3.49 -0.56
C THR A 162 14.55 2.47 0.21
N LEU A 163 15.30 2.98 1.19
CA LEU A 163 16.18 2.16 2.03
C LEU A 163 15.36 1.26 2.96
N SER A 164 14.24 1.78 3.49
CA SER A 164 13.29 1.00 4.29
C SER A 164 12.80 -0.23 3.55
N GLU A 165 12.25 -0.08 2.34
CA GLU A 165 11.76 -1.21 1.54
C GLU A 165 12.88 -2.24 1.30
N LYS A 166 14.08 -1.78 0.92
CA LYS A 166 15.25 -2.66 0.72
C LYS A 166 15.55 -3.52 1.96
N ILE A 167 15.62 -2.89 3.13
CA ILE A 167 15.99 -3.59 4.36
C ILE A 167 14.87 -4.49 4.85
N VAL A 168 13.60 -4.10 4.71
CA VAL A 168 12.46 -4.94 5.07
C VAL A 168 12.39 -6.18 4.17
N VAL A 169 12.60 -6.04 2.86
CA VAL A 169 12.67 -7.18 1.93
C VAL A 169 13.77 -8.16 2.35
N LYS A 170 14.98 -7.65 2.61
CA LYS A 170 16.12 -8.48 3.02
C LYS A 170 15.92 -9.17 4.37
N THR A 171 15.40 -8.43 5.35
CA THR A 171 15.07 -8.97 6.68
C THR A 171 14.03 -10.08 6.56
N THR A 172 12.94 -9.83 5.83
CA THR A 172 11.85 -10.79 5.66
C THR A 172 12.32 -12.04 4.89
N LEU A 173 13.12 -11.88 3.84
CA LEU A 173 13.70 -13.00 3.11
C LEU A 173 14.62 -13.84 4.00
N ALA A 174 15.50 -13.22 4.79
CA ALA A 174 16.36 -13.94 5.72
C ALA A 174 15.57 -14.73 6.77
N GLU A 175 14.51 -14.15 7.35
CA GLU A 175 13.61 -14.86 8.28
C GLU A 175 12.96 -16.09 7.63
N LEU A 176 12.53 -15.97 6.38
CA LEU A 176 11.91 -17.07 5.63
C LEU A 176 12.91 -18.19 5.34
N LEU A 177 14.13 -17.84 4.91
CA LEU A 177 15.20 -18.82 4.68
C LEU A 177 15.52 -19.61 5.97
N ILE A 178 15.66 -18.92 7.11
CA ILE A 178 15.88 -19.54 8.42
C ILE A 178 14.70 -20.46 8.78
N ARG A 179 13.47 -19.95 8.67
CA ARG A 179 12.24 -20.68 9.05
C ARG A 179 12.07 -21.98 8.26
N HIS A 180 12.44 -21.97 6.98
CA HIS A 180 12.33 -23.13 6.11
C HIS A 180 13.60 -24.01 6.10
N GLY A 181 14.61 -23.70 6.93
CA GLY A 181 15.84 -24.47 7.03
C GLY A 181 16.68 -24.47 5.75
N ILE A 182 16.55 -23.43 4.92
CA ILE A 182 17.21 -23.32 3.63
C ILE A 182 18.66 -22.87 3.83
N LYS A 183 19.62 -23.73 3.48
CA LYS A 183 21.06 -23.49 3.65
C LYS A 183 21.64 -22.70 2.47
N ALA A 184 21.48 -21.38 2.50
CA ALA A 184 22.02 -20.48 1.49
C ALA A 184 23.37 -19.86 1.92
N GLU A 185 24.37 -20.65 2.32
CA GLU A 185 25.52 -20.14 3.10
C GLU A 185 26.21 -18.89 2.52
N LYS A 186 26.36 -18.77 1.19
CA LYS A 186 27.00 -17.59 0.59
C LYS A 186 26.03 -16.41 0.43
N GLU A 187 24.84 -16.65 -0.08
CA GLU A 187 23.84 -15.63 -0.40
C GLU A 187 23.20 -15.08 0.87
N PHE A 188 22.85 -15.95 1.81
CA PHE A 188 22.39 -15.56 3.14
C PHE A 188 23.45 -14.75 3.88
N LEU A 189 24.73 -15.13 3.80
CA LEU A 189 25.79 -14.36 4.45
C LEU A 189 25.93 -12.95 3.85
N LYS A 190 25.72 -12.77 2.54
CA LYS A 190 25.66 -11.42 1.95
C LYS A 190 24.52 -10.60 2.54
N ILE A 191 23.32 -11.17 2.62
CA ILE A 191 22.15 -10.50 3.21
C ILE A 191 22.44 -10.15 4.67
N LYS A 192 22.95 -11.11 5.46
CA LYS A 192 23.28 -10.94 6.87
C LYS A 192 24.30 -9.81 7.07
N ASN A 193 25.40 -9.80 6.32
CA ASN A 193 26.41 -8.76 6.41
C ASN A 193 25.85 -7.37 6.11
N GLU A 194 24.95 -7.24 5.13
CA GLU A 194 24.27 -5.97 4.87
C GLU A 194 23.36 -5.55 6.01
N LEU A 195 22.62 -6.48 6.63
CA LEU A 195 21.77 -6.20 7.79
C LEU A 195 22.57 -5.85 9.05
N GLU A 196 23.76 -6.43 9.24
CA GLU A 196 24.67 -6.11 10.36
C GLU A 196 25.28 -4.71 10.24
N GLN A 197 25.56 -4.27 9.03
CA GLN A 197 26.16 -2.94 8.76
C GLN A 197 25.11 -1.83 8.67
N PHE A 198 23.84 -2.18 8.59
CA PHE A 198 22.77 -1.23 8.40
C PHE A 198 22.51 -0.41 9.67
N ASP A 199 22.54 0.91 9.52
CA ASP A 199 22.13 1.84 10.56
C ASP A 199 20.66 2.26 10.35
N LEU A 200 19.83 1.91 11.33
CA LEU A 200 18.41 2.25 11.35
C LEU A 200 18.15 3.76 11.31
N SER A 201 19.12 4.58 11.75
CA SER A 201 19.02 6.04 11.69
C SER A 201 18.92 6.57 10.25
N GLU A 202 19.50 5.85 9.28
CA GLU A 202 19.52 6.22 7.85
C GLU A 202 18.14 6.13 7.19
N VAL A 203 17.19 5.42 7.80
CA VAL A 203 15.82 5.27 7.28
C VAL A 203 15.02 6.57 7.37
N GLY A 204 15.38 7.47 8.29
CA GLY A 204 14.71 8.76 8.47
C GLY A 204 13.21 8.60 8.74
N GLN A 205 12.38 9.26 7.93
CA GLN A 205 10.92 9.29 8.06
C GLN A 205 10.19 8.20 7.26
N GLN A 206 10.91 7.30 6.57
CA GLN A 206 10.27 6.25 5.77
C GLN A 206 9.56 5.21 6.66
N LEU A 207 10.00 5.06 7.91
CA LEU A 207 9.39 4.23 8.94
C LEU A 207 9.05 5.09 10.16
N THR A 208 7.95 4.73 10.82
CA THR A 208 7.58 5.21 12.15
C THR A 208 8.51 4.62 13.21
N GLU A 209 8.54 5.22 14.40
CA GLU A 209 9.35 4.71 15.51
C GLU A 209 8.97 3.29 15.94
N SER A 210 7.68 2.92 15.86
CA SER A 210 7.23 1.55 16.13
C SER A 210 7.73 0.56 15.07
N GLU A 211 7.66 0.91 13.78
CA GLU A 211 8.16 0.04 12.69
C GLU A 211 9.69 -0.09 12.73
N LYS A 212 10.40 1.00 13.09
CA LYS A 212 11.85 0.96 13.34
C LYS A 212 12.18 0.01 14.48
N SER A 213 11.44 0.10 15.59
CA SER A 213 11.63 -0.79 16.74
C SER A 213 11.44 -2.26 16.36
N ASP A 214 10.36 -2.57 15.65
CA ASP A 214 10.06 -3.92 15.15
C ASP A 214 11.17 -4.43 14.21
N LEU A 215 11.56 -3.62 13.21
CA LEU A 215 12.63 -3.96 12.28
C LEU A 215 13.95 -4.25 12.98
N ASN A 216 14.31 -3.46 14.00
CA ASN A 216 15.54 -3.66 14.77
C ASN A 216 15.53 -4.99 15.53
N VAL A 217 14.40 -5.35 16.14
CA VAL A 217 14.24 -6.65 16.81
C VAL A 217 14.43 -7.79 15.82
N ARG A 218 13.74 -7.72 14.68
CA ARG A 218 13.82 -8.72 13.60
C ARG A 218 15.23 -8.90 13.05
N ILE A 219 15.93 -7.79 12.77
CA ILE A 219 17.33 -7.81 12.31
C ILE A 219 18.23 -8.48 13.36
N LYS A 220 18.11 -8.12 14.64
CA LYS A 220 18.90 -8.72 15.72
C LYS A 220 18.69 -10.23 15.83
N GLU A 221 17.46 -10.70 15.69
CA GLU A 221 17.16 -12.14 15.72
C GLU A 221 17.85 -12.90 14.59
N ILE A 222 17.88 -12.34 13.37
CA ILE A 222 18.59 -12.92 12.23
C ILE A 222 20.09 -13.01 12.53
N ILE A 223 20.66 -11.92 13.07
CA ILE A 223 22.09 -11.84 13.37
C ILE A 223 22.51 -12.86 14.44
N THR A 224 21.64 -13.13 15.43
CA THR A 224 21.93 -14.07 16.53
C THR A 224 21.65 -15.54 16.21
N LYS A 225 20.70 -15.85 15.31
CA LYS A 225 20.29 -17.24 15.03
C LYS A 225 21.19 -18.00 14.04
N TYR A 226 22.16 -17.33 13.40
CA TYR A 226 23.01 -17.95 12.36
C TYR A 226 24.47 -17.51 12.44
#